data_AF-A0A4P7IEQ0-F1
#
_entry.id   AF-A0A4P7IEQ0-F1
#
_cell.length_a   1.000
_cell.length_b   1.000
_cell.length_c   1.000
_cell.angle_alpha   90.00
_cell.angle_beta   90.00
_cell.angle_gamma   90.00
#
_symmetry.space_group_name_H-M   'P 1'
#
loop_
_entity.id
_entity.type
_entity.pdbx_description
1 polymer ?
#
loop_
_entity_poly.entity_id
_entity_poly.type
_entity_poly.pdbx_seq_one_letter_code
_entity_poly.pdbx_strand_id
1 'polypeptide(L)'
;MGRSRVRRLAVVLTALVTMVAGLGVLVTSPSYSASAEAPVTARKAARLHIPAIGVDAGIRRVGVRNGRLAVGGSVRDVYSWRHGVRPGQPGSAVLAGHTWSKGPGVFDRLGQLRPGNRISVGIAAFKVTRVRRVSGLSPAAVRALFSDRGRARLVLITCGDRNNTTGIYRTRIIVTAKKVRRLPAGG
;
A
#
# COMPACT_ATOMS: atom_id res chain seq x y z
N MET A 1 -18.79 -48.90 75.09
CA MET A 1 -19.97 -48.05 74.79
C MET A 1 -20.00 -47.78 73.28
N GLY A 2 -21.03 -47.97 72.49
CA GLY A 2 -22.41 -48.35 72.75
C GLY A 2 -23.23 -48.07 71.49
N ARG A 3 -23.73 -49.16 70.88
CA ARG A 3 -25.05 -49.30 70.23
C ARG A 3 -25.33 -48.43 68.98
N SER A 4 -25.34 -49.05 67.78
CA SER A 4 -26.57 -49.57 67.11
C SER A 4 -27.15 -48.54 66.12
N ARG A 5 -27.66 -48.85 64.91
CA ARG A 5 -28.62 -49.89 64.51
C ARG A 5 -28.51 -50.16 62.99
N VAL A 6 -28.46 -51.42 62.55
CA VAL A 6 -29.57 -52.24 61.99
C VAL A 6 -29.90 -52.01 60.50
N ARG A 7 -29.51 -53.02 59.70
CA ARG A 7 -30.23 -53.73 58.60
C ARG A 7 -31.00 -52.90 57.55
N ARG A 8 -30.85 -53.27 56.27
CA ARG A 8 -31.83 -54.14 55.54
C ARG A 8 -31.44 -54.39 54.08
N LEU A 9 -31.61 -55.67 53.72
CA LEU A 9 -31.98 -56.32 52.46
C LEU A 9 -31.70 -55.67 51.09
N ALA A 10 -31.21 -56.53 50.21
CA ALA A 10 -31.06 -56.39 48.78
C ALA A 10 -32.38 -56.13 48.03
N VAL A 11 -32.29 -55.38 46.93
CA VAL A 11 -33.11 -55.57 45.74
C VAL A 11 -32.22 -55.30 44.52
N VAL A 12 -31.93 -56.34 43.75
CA VAL A 12 -31.51 -56.21 42.36
C VAL A 12 -32.80 -56.05 41.55
N LEU A 13 -32.94 -54.96 40.82
CA LEU A 13 -33.88 -54.89 39.71
C LEU A 13 -33.36 -53.92 38.65
N THR A 14 -32.83 -54.54 37.60
CA THR A 14 -32.53 -53.98 36.30
C THR A 14 -33.80 -53.34 35.74
N ALA A 15 -33.76 -52.06 35.38
CA ALA A 15 -34.76 -51.45 34.52
C ALA A 15 -34.05 -50.59 33.48
N LEU A 16 -33.95 -51.18 32.29
CA LEU A 16 -33.58 -50.58 31.03
C LEU A 16 -34.62 -49.48 30.70
N VAL A 17 -34.19 -48.23 30.55
CA VAL A 17 -35.01 -47.19 29.92
C VAL A 17 -34.21 -46.63 28.75
N THR A 18 -34.36 -47.29 27.61
CA THR A 18 -34.02 -46.73 26.30
C THR A 18 -35.12 -45.75 25.92
N MET A 19 -34.85 -44.44 25.99
CA MET A 19 -35.74 -43.43 25.41
C MET A 19 -35.32 -43.14 23.96
N VAL A 20 -36.08 -43.76 23.05
CA VAL A 20 -36.76 -43.18 21.90
C VAL A 20 -36.00 -42.15 21.05
N ALA A 21 -35.71 -42.58 19.82
CA ALA A 21 -35.34 -41.77 18.68
C ALA A 21 -36.43 -40.74 18.30
N GLY A 22 -36.01 -39.53 17.93
CA GLY A 22 -36.87 -38.50 17.36
C GLY A 22 -36.13 -37.64 16.35
N LEU A 23 -36.47 -37.83 15.08
CA LEU A 23 -36.29 -36.96 13.90
C LEU A 23 -34.93 -36.26 13.69
N GLY A 24 -34.18 -36.78 12.71
CA GLY A 24 -33.19 -36.01 11.98
C GLY A 24 -33.86 -34.88 11.18
N VAL A 25 -33.75 -33.66 11.67
CA VAL A 25 -33.91 -32.45 10.85
C VAL A 25 -32.52 -31.95 10.52
N LEU A 26 -32.13 -32.09 9.24
CA LEU A 26 -31.01 -31.36 8.68
C LEU A 26 -31.33 -29.87 8.77
N VAL A 27 -30.86 -29.22 9.83
CA VAL A 27 -30.88 -27.76 9.91
C VAL A 27 -29.77 -27.29 8.97
N THR A 28 -30.09 -27.15 7.68
CA THR A 28 -29.24 -26.38 6.76
C THR A 28 -29.24 -24.95 7.28
N SER A 29 -28.20 -24.57 8.02
CA SER A 29 -27.98 -23.18 8.38
C SER A 29 -27.93 -22.38 7.07
N PRO A 30 -28.68 -21.27 6.94
CA PRO A 30 -28.40 -20.35 5.85
C PRO A 30 -26.95 -19.95 6.02
N SER A 31 -26.09 -20.34 5.08
CA SER A 31 -24.78 -19.73 4.93
C SER A 31 -25.07 -18.30 4.51
N TYR A 32 -25.29 -17.44 5.51
CA TYR A 32 -25.41 -16.03 5.28
C TYR A 32 -24.08 -15.66 4.66
N SER A 33 -24.14 -15.29 3.38
CA SER A 33 -23.05 -14.65 2.65
C SER A 33 -22.62 -13.48 3.51
N ALA A 34 -21.63 -13.73 4.36
CA ALA A 34 -20.78 -12.69 4.90
C ALA A 34 -20.00 -12.20 3.70
N SER A 35 -20.64 -11.30 2.94
CA SER A 35 -19.91 -10.19 2.35
C SER A 35 -19.16 -9.60 3.52
N ALA A 36 -17.93 -10.08 3.72
CA ALA A 36 -16.99 -9.52 4.66
C ALA A 36 -16.74 -8.12 4.12
N GLU A 37 -17.60 -7.20 4.52
CA GLU A 37 -17.31 -5.79 4.51
C GLU A 37 -16.06 -5.68 5.37
N ALA A 38 -14.93 -5.66 4.66
CA ALA A 38 -13.63 -5.79 5.27
C ALA A 38 -13.57 -4.79 6.41
N PRO A 39 -13.14 -5.21 7.63
CA PRO A 39 -13.01 -4.27 8.72
C PRO A 39 -12.18 -3.11 8.20
N VAL A 40 -12.60 -1.88 8.51
CA VAL A 40 -11.93 -0.64 8.15
C VAL A 40 -10.56 -0.62 8.84
N THR A 41 -9.64 -1.44 8.33
CA THR A 41 -8.33 -1.67 8.91
C THR A 41 -7.56 -0.37 8.80
N ALA A 42 -7.17 0.17 9.95
CA ALA A 42 -6.11 1.14 10.16
C ALA A 42 -5.43 1.54 8.85
N ARG A 43 -5.90 2.64 8.23
CA ARG A 43 -5.47 3.19 6.94
C ARG A 43 -4.04 2.76 6.59
N LYS A 44 -3.89 1.61 5.91
CA LYS A 44 -2.58 1.04 5.58
C LYS A 44 -1.78 2.17 4.93
N ALA A 45 -0.59 2.46 5.45
CA ALA A 45 0.26 3.50 4.87
C ALA A 45 0.30 3.29 3.35
N ALA A 46 -0.02 4.33 2.59
CA ALA A 46 -0.15 4.19 1.14
C ALA A 46 1.16 3.62 0.58
N ARG A 47 1.04 2.55 -0.21
CA ARG A 47 2.16 1.87 -0.86
C ARG A 47 2.17 2.22 -2.34
N LEU A 48 3.36 2.43 -2.89
CA LEU A 48 3.59 2.67 -4.31
C LEU A 48 3.92 1.33 -4.99
N HIS A 49 3.21 1.02 -6.08
CA HIS A 49 3.48 -0.15 -6.89
C HIS A 49 3.62 0.22 -8.38
N ILE A 50 4.70 -0.24 -9.01
CA ILE A 50 5.01 -0.02 -10.43
C ILE A 50 5.56 -1.32 -11.04
N PRO A 51 4.69 -2.18 -11.59
CA PRO A 51 5.08 -3.51 -12.08
C PRO A 51 6.19 -3.49 -13.13
N ALA A 52 6.12 -2.56 -14.08
CA ALA A 52 7.05 -2.48 -15.22
C ALA A 52 8.53 -2.32 -14.81
N ILE A 53 8.79 -1.88 -13.57
CA ILE A 53 10.14 -1.68 -13.03
C ILE A 53 10.34 -2.36 -11.68
N GLY A 54 9.40 -3.23 -11.26
CA GLY A 54 9.51 -4.01 -10.02
C GLY A 54 9.47 -3.19 -8.73
N VAL A 55 8.85 -2.00 -8.73
CA VAL A 55 8.76 -1.17 -7.51
C VAL A 55 7.57 -1.61 -6.68
N ASP A 56 7.84 -1.94 -5.41
CA ASP A 56 6.86 -2.08 -4.33
C ASP A 56 7.44 -1.43 -3.06
N ALA A 57 6.97 -0.22 -2.73
CA ALA A 57 7.62 0.63 -1.74
C ALA A 57 6.63 1.36 -0.81
N GLY A 58 6.99 1.49 0.46
CA GLY A 58 6.26 2.30 1.42
C GLY A 58 6.44 3.81 1.15
N ILE A 59 5.39 4.59 1.39
CA ILE A 59 5.45 6.06 1.28
C ILE A 59 5.64 6.68 2.67
N ARG A 60 6.75 7.40 2.84
CA ARG A 60 7.05 8.19 4.04
C ARG A 60 6.71 9.65 3.83
N ARG A 61 5.85 10.20 4.70
CA ARG A 61 5.55 11.64 4.68
C ARG A 61 6.58 12.39 5.51
N VAL A 62 7.23 13.37 4.91
CA VAL A 62 8.34 14.11 5.52
C VAL A 62 8.15 15.62 5.42
N GLY A 63 8.90 16.35 6.25
CA GLY A 63 8.93 17.80 6.24
C GLY A 63 9.84 18.38 5.16
N VAL A 64 10.08 19.68 5.30
CA VAL A 64 11.10 20.41 4.56
C VAL A 64 12.14 20.88 5.57
N ARG A 65 13.42 20.75 5.21
CA ARG A 65 14.57 21.27 5.96
C ARG A 65 15.48 21.99 4.98
N ASN A 66 15.86 23.23 5.28
CA ASN A 66 16.72 24.07 4.43
C ASN A 66 16.21 24.17 2.98
N GLY A 67 14.90 24.38 2.81
CA GLY A 67 14.26 24.48 1.50
C GLY A 67 14.19 23.18 0.69
N ARG A 68 14.56 22.03 1.28
CA ARG A 68 14.57 20.72 0.61
C ARG A 68 13.69 19.74 1.35
N LEU A 69 13.08 18.80 0.61
CA LEU A 69 12.34 17.70 1.22
C LEU A 69 13.28 16.92 2.14
N ALA A 70 12.86 16.67 3.38
CA ALA A 70 13.64 15.96 4.39
C ALA A 70 13.64 14.45 4.12
N VAL A 71 14.25 14.05 3.01
CA VAL A 71 14.38 12.67 2.54
C VAL A 71 15.31 11.91 3.49
N GLY A 72 14.87 10.74 3.96
CA GLY A 72 15.61 9.89 4.89
C GLY A 72 16.68 9.02 4.20
N GLY A 73 17.38 8.20 4.99
CA GLY A 73 18.48 7.35 4.51
C GLY A 73 18.06 6.02 3.86
N SER A 74 16.79 5.63 3.95
CA SER A 74 16.31 4.37 3.35
C SER A 74 16.27 4.48 1.83
N VAL A 75 17.05 3.64 1.15
CA VAL A 75 17.07 3.59 -0.32
C VAL A 75 15.83 2.90 -0.91
N ARG A 76 15.04 2.21 -0.07
CA ARG A 76 13.86 1.42 -0.46
C ARG A 76 12.53 2.17 -0.32
N ASP A 77 12.53 3.26 0.45
CA ASP A 77 11.34 4.07 0.66
C ASP A 77 11.19 5.16 -0.39
N VAL A 78 9.94 5.58 -0.61
CA VAL A 78 9.64 6.84 -1.31
C VAL A 78 9.13 7.89 -0.33
N TYR A 79 9.38 9.14 -0.65
CA TYR A 79 9.16 10.28 0.23
C TYR A 79 8.18 11.27 -0.39
N SER A 80 7.25 11.76 0.41
CA SER A 80 6.29 12.78 0.00
C SER A 80 6.21 13.90 1.02
N TRP A 81 5.92 15.12 0.59
CA TRP A 81 5.74 16.22 1.51
C TRP A 81 4.47 16.03 2.34
N ARG A 82 4.58 16.16 3.67
CA ARG A 82 3.46 15.95 4.60
C ARG A 82 2.29 16.93 4.43
N HIS A 83 2.50 18.09 3.80
CA HIS A 83 1.43 19.03 3.46
C HIS A 83 1.13 19.07 1.95
N GLY A 84 1.77 18.22 1.16
CA GLY A 84 1.51 18.10 -0.27
C GLY A 84 0.22 17.35 -0.59
N VAL A 85 -0.24 17.51 -1.84
CA VAL A 85 -1.39 16.81 -2.41
C VAL A 85 -1.26 15.30 -2.23
N ARG A 86 -2.32 14.65 -1.75
CA ARG A 86 -2.33 13.18 -1.62
C ARG A 86 -2.58 12.52 -2.97
N PRO A 87 -1.95 11.37 -3.25
CA PRO A 87 -2.20 10.61 -4.48
C PRO A 87 -3.70 10.39 -4.72
N GLY A 88 -4.17 10.83 -5.89
CA GLY A 88 -5.56 10.65 -6.33
C GLY A 88 -6.48 11.85 -6.05
N GLN A 89 -6.03 12.84 -5.28
CA GLN A 89 -6.70 14.12 -5.11
C GLN A 89 -6.41 15.09 -6.27
N PRO A 90 -7.24 16.13 -6.49
CA PRO A 90 -6.92 17.22 -7.41
C PRO A 90 -5.53 17.83 -7.15
N GLY A 91 -4.85 18.24 -8.22
CA GLY A 91 -3.45 18.68 -8.15
C GLY A 91 -2.42 17.54 -8.32
N SER A 92 -1.19 17.82 -7.92
CA SER A 92 0.00 17.01 -8.18
C SER A 92 0.54 16.38 -6.91
N ALA A 93 0.35 15.08 -6.76
CA ALA A 93 1.03 14.31 -5.72
C ALA A 93 2.46 14.02 -6.16
N VAL A 94 3.44 14.52 -5.41
CA VAL A 94 4.87 14.35 -5.73
C VAL A 94 5.49 13.32 -4.79
N LEU A 95 6.15 12.31 -5.38
CA LEU A 95 6.90 11.27 -4.69
C LEU A 95 8.36 11.32 -5.15
N ALA A 96 9.27 11.50 -4.20
CA ALA A 96 10.71 11.45 -4.41
C ALA A 96 11.28 10.11 -3.96
N GLY A 97 12.22 9.55 -4.70
CA GLY A 97 12.92 8.32 -4.32
C GLY A 97 14.40 8.43 -4.63
N HIS A 98 15.19 7.62 -3.95
CA HIS A 98 16.63 7.55 -4.19
C HIS A 98 16.96 6.73 -5.44
N THR A 99 18.13 7.03 -5.97
CA THR A 99 18.88 6.13 -6.86
C THR A 99 20.23 5.76 -6.21
N TRP A 100 20.88 4.72 -6.73
CA TRP A 100 22.21 4.16 -6.45
C TRP A 100 23.18 5.11 -5.72
N SER A 101 23.01 5.21 -4.41
CA SER A 101 23.94 5.93 -3.54
C SER A 101 24.55 5.08 -2.45
N LYS A 102 23.86 4.02 -2.01
CA LYS A 102 24.30 3.08 -0.98
C LYS A 102 23.78 1.65 -1.23
N GLY A 103 23.39 1.32 -2.47
CA GLY A 103 22.68 0.11 -2.88
C GLY A 103 21.55 0.40 -3.87
N PRO A 104 20.84 -0.63 -4.38
CA PRO A 104 19.75 -0.44 -5.34
C PRO A 104 18.67 0.49 -4.78
N GLY A 105 18.52 1.66 -5.39
CA GLY A 105 17.52 2.65 -5.03
C GLY A 105 16.15 2.28 -5.61
N VAL A 106 15.09 2.61 -4.87
CA VAL A 106 13.69 2.38 -5.28
C VAL A 106 13.38 2.92 -6.68
N PHE A 107 14.07 3.97 -7.12
CA PHE A 107 13.86 4.60 -8.43
C PHE A 107 15.03 4.43 -9.41
N ASP A 108 15.91 3.43 -9.23
CA ASP A 108 17.01 3.16 -10.17
C ASP A 108 16.52 2.94 -11.60
N ARG A 109 15.41 2.23 -11.76
CA ARG A 109 14.82 1.90 -13.05
C ARG A 109 13.76 2.92 -13.51
N LEU A 110 13.59 4.05 -12.82
CA LEU A 110 12.50 4.99 -13.10
C LEU A 110 12.53 5.52 -14.54
N GLY A 111 13.73 5.72 -15.10
CA GLY A 111 13.92 6.18 -16.48
C GLY A 111 13.51 5.17 -17.55
N GLN A 112 13.26 3.90 -17.18
CA GLN A 112 12.84 2.84 -18.10
C GLN A 112 11.32 2.82 -18.33
N LEU A 113 10.56 3.61 -17.55
CA LEU A 113 9.12 3.72 -17.74
C LEU A 113 8.78 4.33 -19.10
N ARG A 114 7.61 3.94 -19.62
CA ARG A 114 7.06 4.42 -20.88
C ARG A 114 5.63 4.91 -20.66
N PRO A 115 5.14 5.86 -21.49
CA PRO A 115 3.73 6.21 -21.52
C PRO A 115 2.84 4.95 -21.59
N GLY A 116 1.76 4.94 -20.81
CA GLY A 116 0.86 3.80 -20.68
C GLY A 116 1.20 2.82 -19.54
N ASN A 117 2.43 2.80 -19.03
CA ASN A 117 2.78 1.98 -17.86
C ASN A 117 1.89 2.31 -16.65
N ARG A 118 1.55 1.27 -15.89
CA ARG A 118 0.60 1.35 -14.77
C ARG A 118 1.33 1.68 -13.47
N ILE A 119 0.74 2.56 -12.67
CA ILE A 119 1.20 2.88 -11.32
C ILE A 119 -0.01 2.84 -10.39
N SER A 120 0.13 2.23 -9.22
CA SER A 120 -0.86 2.36 -8.14
C SER A 120 -0.24 2.94 -6.88
N VAL A 121 -1.04 3.74 -6.17
CA VAL A 121 -0.69 4.32 -4.88
C VAL A 121 -1.86 4.14 -3.92
N GLY A 122 -1.76 3.15 -3.03
CA GLY A 122 -2.93 2.67 -2.29
C GLY A 122 -4.06 2.30 -3.25
N ILE A 123 -5.24 2.90 -3.07
CA ILE A 123 -6.41 2.67 -3.93
C ILE A 123 -6.41 3.50 -5.23
N ALA A 124 -5.48 4.45 -5.38
CA ALA A 124 -5.43 5.32 -6.55
C ALA A 124 -4.64 4.67 -7.69
N ALA A 125 -5.21 4.67 -8.89
CA ALA A 125 -4.59 4.14 -10.09
C ALA A 125 -4.18 5.25 -11.07
N PHE A 126 -3.05 5.07 -11.74
CA PHE A 126 -2.49 6.01 -12.69
C PHE A 126 -1.91 5.30 -13.93
N LYS A 127 -1.84 6.04 -15.04
CA LYS A 127 -1.06 5.68 -16.22
C LYS A 127 -0.01 6.75 -16.50
N VAL A 128 1.24 6.32 -16.72
CA VAL A 128 2.33 7.19 -17.13
C VAL A 128 1.94 7.93 -18.41
N THR A 129 2.19 9.23 -18.44
CA THR A 129 1.95 10.09 -19.61
C THR A 129 3.25 10.60 -20.20
N ARG A 130 4.28 10.86 -19.38
CA ARG A 130 5.57 11.35 -19.86
C ARG A 130 6.70 10.95 -18.92
N VAL A 131 7.87 10.67 -19.51
CA VAL A 131 9.15 10.53 -18.82
C VAL A 131 10.09 11.59 -19.38
N ARG A 132 10.75 12.35 -18.50
CA ARG A 132 11.70 13.41 -18.88
C ARG A 132 13.00 13.22 -18.11
N ARG A 133 14.12 13.39 -18.80
CA ARG A 133 15.44 13.58 -18.19
C ARG A 133 15.80 15.05 -18.37
N VAL A 134 16.17 15.74 -17.29
CA VAL A 134 16.48 17.17 -17.31
C VAL A 134 17.74 17.46 -16.49
N SER A 135 18.63 18.32 -17.00
CA SER A 135 19.82 18.80 -16.28
C SER A 135 19.53 19.95 -15.30
N GLY A 136 18.36 20.57 -15.43
CA GLY A 136 17.89 21.64 -14.55
C GLY A 136 16.39 21.87 -14.69
N LEU A 137 15.82 22.60 -13.73
CA LEU A 137 14.43 23.06 -13.78
C LEU A 137 14.40 24.54 -13.44
N SER A 138 13.71 25.33 -14.27
CA SER A 138 13.40 26.72 -13.92
C SER A 138 12.49 26.77 -12.68
N PRO A 139 12.45 27.88 -11.93
CA PRO A 139 11.53 28.04 -10.81
C PRO A 139 10.05 27.81 -11.21
N ALA A 140 9.67 28.25 -12.40
CA ALA A 140 8.33 28.02 -12.95
C ALA A 140 8.07 26.52 -13.21
N ALA A 141 9.05 25.81 -13.77
CA ALA A 141 8.94 24.37 -14.00
C ALA A 141 8.84 23.59 -12.68
N VAL A 142 9.60 23.98 -11.64
CA VAL A 142 9.47 23.40 -10.30
C VAL A 142 8.05 23.63 -9.77
N ARG A 143 7.54 24.87 -9.77
CA ARG A 143 6.18 25.19 -9.29
C ARG A 143 5.11 24.35 -10.00
N ALA A 144 5.24 24.14 -11.30
CA ALA A 144 4.29 23.34 -12.08
C ALA A 144 4.22 21.85 -11.65
N LEU A 145 5.31 21.30 -11.09
CA LEU A 145 5.33 19.92 -10.55
C LEU A 145 4.53 19.78 -9.25
N PHE A 146 4.40 20.87 -8.47
CA PHE A 146 3.75 20.89 -7.16
C PHE A 146 2.38 21.58 -7.16
N SER A 147 1.75 21.73 -8.34
CA SER A 147 0.44 22.39 -8.45
C SER A 147 -0.61 21.71 -7.58
N ASP A 148 -1.33 22.49 -6.81
CA ASP A 148 -2.43 22.09 -5.91
C ASP A 148 -3.81 22.13 -6.60
N ARG A 149 -3.86 22.52 -7.87
CA ARG A 149 -5.09 22.70 -8.66
C ARG A 149 -5.13 21.78 -9.88
N GLY A 150 -6.31 21.66 -10.45
CA GLY A 150 -6.56 20.91 -11.69
C GLY A 150 -6.67 19.39 -11.48
N ARG A 151 -6.56 18.65 -12.58
CA ARG A 151 -6.78 17.19 -12.58
C ARG A 151 -5.71 16.47 -11.74
N ALA A 152 -6.13 15.40 -11.07
CA ALA A 152 -5.25 14.54 -10.29
C ALA A 152 -4.09 13.98 -11.12
N ARG A 153 -2.87 14.32 -10.69
CA ARG A 153 -1.61 13.95 -11.33
C ARG A 153 -0.68 13.32 -10.29
N LEU A 154 0.09 12.34 -10.73
CA LEU A 154 1.21 11.79 -9.97
C LEU A 154 2.51 12.23 -10.64
N VAL A 155 3.46 12.68 -9.83
CA VAL A 155 4.81 13.06 -10.25
C VAL A 155 5.80 12.22 -9.46
N LEU A 156 6.61 11.41 -10.14
CA LEU A 156 7.71 10.67 -9.55
C LEU A 156 9.02 11.37 -9.94
N ILE A 157 9.91 11.55 -8.98
CA ILE A 157 11.19 12.23 -9.20
C ILE A 157 12.34 11.46 -8.56
N THR A 158 13.44 11.32 -9.30
CA THR A 158 14.72 10.82 -8.79
C THR A 158 15.89 11.61 -9.36
N CYS A 159 17.05 11.46 -8.74
CA CYS A 159 18.32 11.89 -9.31
C CYS A 159 18.76 10.92 -10.42
N GLY A 160 19.48 11.41 -11.42
CA GLY A 160 20.03 10.62 -12.52
C GLY A 160 21.43 11.08 -12.90
N ASP A 161 22.10 10.28 -13.72
CA ASP A 161 23.45 10.55 -14.27
C ASP A 161 24.45 10.90 -13.16
N ARG A 162 24.64 9.95 -12.24
CA ARG A 162 25.68 10.05 -11.22
C ARG A 162 27.03 10.02 -11.90
N ASN A 163 27.84 11.03 -11.63
CA ASN A 163 29.27 10.97 -11.89
C ASN A 163 29.92 10.07 -10.83
N ASN A 164 30.53 8.96 -11.25
CA ASN A 164 31.15 8.01 -10.31
C ASN A 164 32.41 8.57 -9.63
N THR A 165 33.07 9.54 -10.25
CA THR A 165 34.26 10.20 -9.68
C THR A 165 33.89 11.25 -8.64
N THR A 166 32.87 12.08 -8.90
CA THR A 166 32.51 13.19 -7.99
C THR A 166 31.29 12.91 -7.11
N GLY A 167 30.54 11.83 -7.37
CA GLY A 167 29.26 11.53 -6.72
C GLY A 167 28.11 12.45 -7.11
N ILE A 168 28.33 13.43 -8.00
CA ILE A 168 27.34 14.44 -8.37
C ILE A 168 26.34 13.85 -9.37
N TYR A 169 25.05 14.04 -9.09
CA TYR A 169 23.96 13.73 -10.03
C TYR A 169 23.70 14.90 -10.96
N ARG A 170 23.94 14.70 -12.26
CA ARG A 170 23.82 15.76 -13.27
C ARG A 170 22.39 15.98 -13.74
N THR A 171 21.49 15.02 -13.55
CA THR A 171 20.11 15.13 -14.03
C THR A 171 19.06 14.75 -13.00
N ARG A 172 17.81 15.05 -13.35
CA ARG A 172 16.59 14.55 -12.70
C ARG A 172 15.79 13.77 -13.71
N ILE A 173 15.31 12.61 -13.30
CA ILE A 173 14.30 11.86 -14.04
C ILE A 173 12.95 12.22 -13.42
N ILE A 174 12.03 12.69 -14.25
CA ILE A 174 10.69 13.12 -13.86
C ILE A 174 9.68 12.31 -14.67
N VAL A 175 8.85 11.56 -13.97
CA VAL A 175 7.74 10.82 -14.57
C VAL A 175 6.44 11.50 -14.15
N THR A 176 5.60 11.82 -15.13
CA THR A 176 4.23 12.28 -14.87
C THR A 176 3.24 11.21 -15.27
N ALA A 177 2.17 11.10 -14.49
CA ALA A 177 1.10 10.15 -14.72
C ALA A 177 -0.26 10.77 -14.39
N LYS A 178 -1.29 10.36 -15.13
CA LYS A 178 -2.68 10.81 -14.93
C LYS A 178 -3.48 9.76 -14.18
N LYS A 179 -4.38 10.18 -13.29
CA LYS A 179 -5.31 9.28 -12.59
C LYS A 179 -6.22 8.57 -13.61
N VAL A 180 -6.54 7.30 -13.36
CA VAL A 180 -7.51 6.52 -14.11
C VAL A 180 -8.58 5.94 -13.17
N ARG A 181 -9.78 5.68 -13.69
CA ARG A 181 -10.98 5.34 -12.89
C ARG A 181 -10.85 3.96 -12.19
N ARG A 182 -10.17 3.00 -12.83
CA ARG A 182 -9.56 1.77 -12.27
C ARG A 182 -8.73 1.16 -13.41
N LEU A 183 -7.65 0.44 -13.10
CA LEU A 183 -6.92 -0.31 -14.14
C LEU A 183 -7.79 -1.50 -14.56
N PRO A 184 -7.98 -1.77 -15.87
CA PRO A 184 -8.52 -3.05 -16.29
C PRO A 184 -7.63 -4.16 -15.69
N ALA A 185 -8.25 -5.25 -15.21
CA ALA A 185 -7.50 -6.47 -14.91
C ALA A 185 -6.66 -6.85 -16.14
N GLY A 186 -5.54 -7.54 -15.92
CA GLY A 186 -4.46 -7.75 -16.88
C GLY A 186 -4.90 -8.08 -18.32
N GLY A 187 -4.09 -7.62 -19.26
CA GLY A 187 -3.88 -8.28 -20.54
C GLY A 187 -2.45 -8.78 -20.55
#